data_AF-Q9XCN0-F1
#
_entry.id   AF-Q9XCN0-F1
#
_cell.length_a   1.000
_cell.length_b   1.000
_cell.length_c   1.000
_cell.angle_alpha   90.00
_cell.angle_beta   90.00
_cell.angle_gamma   90.00
#
_symmetry.space_group_name_H-M   'P 1'
#
loop_
_entity.id
_entity.type
_entity.pdbx_description
1 polymer ?
#
loop_
_entity_poly.entity_id
_entity_poly.type
_entity_poly.pdbx_seq_one_letter_code
_entity_poly.pdbx_strand_id
1 'polypeptide(L)'
;GGQRFGEMEVWALEAYGAAHTLKEMLTIKSDDVNGRKEAYEAITKGFPVGDSAIPETFYVLTKELQSLALDVNVYGDKVDEFGLIKPLVVGEDEKDRPRDFSAFQLVLASPDKIRSWSRGEVKKPETINYRTLKPERDGLFCTKIFGPVRDYECQCGKYKKGRYKDIVCEKCGVAITHS
;
A
#
# COMPACT_ATOMS: atom_id res chain seq x y z
N GLY A 1 -14.24 -14.40 -15.93
CA GLY A 1 -12.88 -14.90 -15.78
C GLY A 1 -11.95 -13.74 -16.02
N GLY A 2 -11.19 -13.33 -15.00
CA GLY A 2 -10.21 -12.26 -15.16
C GLY A 2 -9.01 -12.80 -15.92
N GLN A 3 -8.88 -12.42 -17.18
CA GLN A 3 -7.67 -12.68 -17.93
C GLN A 3 -6.53 -11.92 -17.23
N ARG A 4 -5.50 -12.64 -16.80
CA ARG A 4 -4.35 -12.04 -16.13
C ARG A 4 -3.56 -11.28 -17.19
N PHE A 5 -3.38 -9.99 -16.98
CA PHE A 5 -2.46 -9.18 -17.76
C PHE A 5 -1.05 -9.55 -17.30
N GLY A 6 -0.27 -10.18 -18.18
CA GLY A 6 1.03 -10.75 -17.85
C GLY A 6 2.18 -9.94 -18.46
N GLU A 7 3.39 -10.45 -18.24
CA GLU A 7 4.63 -9.82 -18.69
C GLU A 7 4.66 -9.64 -20.22
N MET A 8 4.21 -10.64 -20.98
CA MET A 8 4.21 -10.59 -22.45
C MET A 8 3.30 -9.49 -22.99
N GLU A 9 2.15 -9.25 -22.36
CA GLU A 9 1.24 -8.17 -22.74
C GLU A 9 1.80 -6.79 -22.37
N VAL A 10 2.51 -6.67 -21.24
CA VAL A 10 3.25 -5.46 -20.85
C VAL A 10 4.28 -5.12 -21.94
N TRP A 11 5.15 -6.08 -22.29
CA TRP A 11 6.18 -5.89 -23.32
C TRP A 11 5.59 -5.48 -24.66
N ALA A 12 4.49 -6.09 -25.07
CA ALA A 12 3.83 -5.75 -26.34
C ALA A 12 3.32 -4.30 -26.36
N LEU A 13 2.70 -3.84 -25.27
CA LEU A 13 2.19 -2.46 -25.18
C LEU A 13 3.33 -1.44 -25.09
N GLU A 14 4.38 -1.74 -24.32
CA GLU A 14 5.56 -0.87 -24.22
C GLU A 14 6.28 -0.75 -25.57
N ALA A 15 6.51 -1.87 -26.27
CA ALA A 15 7.13 -1.88 -27.60
C ALA A 15 6.30 -1.12 -28.65
N TYR A 16 4.97 -1.11 -28.50
CA TYR A 16 4.07 -0.32 -29.33
C TYR A 16 4.04 1.18 -28.94
N GLY A 17 4.64 1.57 -27.83
CA GLY A 17 4.61 2.94 -27.31
C GLY A 17 3.30 3.31 -26.62
N ALA A 18 2.47 2.34 -26.25
CA ALA A 18 1.19 2.56 -25.55
C ALA A 18 1.36 2.68 -24.02
N ALA A 19 2.38 3.39 -23.57
CA ALA A 19 2.70 3.54 -22.15
C ALA A 19 1.55 4.22 -21.35
N HIS A 20 0.86 5.20 -21.94
CA HIS A 20 -0.30 5.83 -21.31
C HIS A 20 -1.46 4.85 -21.11
N THR A 21 -1.75 4.02 -22.11
CA THR A 21 -2.79 2.99 -22.03
C THR A 21 -2.44 1.95 -20.96
N LEU A 22 -1.18 1.52 -20.92
CA LEU A 22 -0.68 0.61 -19.89
C LEU A 22 -0.81 1.23 -18.49
N LYS A 23 -0.43 2.50 -18.32
CA LYS A 23 -0.59 3.23 -17.06
C LYS A 23 -2.06 3.27 -16.62
N GLU A 24 -2.99 3.58 -17.53
CA GLU A 24 -4.43 3.55 -17.22
C GLU A 24 -4.92 2.16 -16.83
N MET A 25 -4.45 1.10 -17.50
CA MET A 25 -4.79 -0.29 -17.18
C MET A 25 -4.37 -0.66 -15.76
N LEU A 26 -3.18 -0.24 -15.34
CA LEU A 26 -2.63 -0.50 -14.01
C LEU A 26 -3.16 0.44 -12.91
N THR A 27 -3.92 1.48 -13.24
CA THR A 27 -4.38 2.50 -12.29
C THR A 27 -5.91 2.60 -12.30
N ILE A 28 -6.49 3.61 -12.96
CA ILE A 28 -7.93 3.93 -13.00
C ILE A 28 -8.80 2.73 -13.40
N LYS A 29 -8.29 1.84 -14.26
CA LYS A 29 -9.05 0.66 -14.72
C LYS A 29 -8.97 -0.51 -13.76
N SER A 30 -7.87 -0.69 -13.03
CA SER A 30 -7.66 -1.83 -12.12
C SER A 30 -7.73 -1.43 -10.65
N ASP A 31 -6.75 -0.65 -10.20
CA ASP A 31 -6.39 -0.50 -8.79
C ASP A 31 -7.06 0.70 -8.13
N ASP A 32 -7.33 1.77 -8.89
CA ASP A 32 -7.82 3.05 -8.35
C ASP A 32 -9.35 3.15 -8.37
N VAL A 33 -9.99 2.84 -7.25
CA VAL A 33 -11.46 2.81 -7.13
C VAL A 33 -12.04 4.22 -7.14
N ASN A 34 -11.36 5.16 -6.47
CA ASN A 34 -11.80 6.54 -6.40
C ASN A 34 -11.60 7.26 -7.75
N GLY A 35 -10.44 7.08 -8.39
CA GLY A 35 -10.15 7.58 -9.73
C GLY A 35 -11.09 7.01 -10.79
N ARG A 36 -11.52 5.74 -10.66
CA ARG A 36 -12.57 5.18 -11.54
C ARG A 36 -13.89 5.92 -11.42
N LYS A 37 -14.30 6.26 -10.18
CA LYS A 37 -15.51 7.04 -9.93
C LYS A 37 -15.38 8.45 -10.49
N GLU A 38 -14.25 9.11 -10.27
CA GLU A 38 -13.97 10.44 -10.79
C GLU A 38 -13.94 10.47 -12.33
N ALA A 39 -13.34 9.47 -12.96
CA ALA A 39 -13.33 9.31 -14.41
C ALA A 39 -14.76 9.13 -14.96
N TYR A 40 -15.60 8.34 -14.30
CA TYR A 40 -17.01 8.19 -14.67
C TYR A 40 -17.79 9.51 -14.54
N GLU A 41 -17.56 10.26 -13.46
CA GLU A 41 -18.16 11.58 -13.29
C GLU A 41 -17.68 12.59 -14.35
N ALA A 42 -16.41 12.55 -14.73
CA ALA A 42 -15.87 13.40 -15.79
C ALA A 42 -16.52 13.08 -17.14
N ILE A 43 -16.64 11.79 -17.49
CA ILE A 43 -17.27 11.34 -18.75
C ILE A 43 -18.74 11.76 -18.81
N THR A 44 -19.50 11.58 -17.72
CA THR A 44 -20.92 11.96 -17.68
C THR A 44 -21.13 13.47 -17.78
N LYS A 45 -20.19 14.28 -17.28
CA LYS A 45 -20.23 15.75 -17.33
C LYS A 45 -19.57 16.33 -18.60
N GLY A 46 -18.92 15.51 -19.42
CA GLY A 46 -18.18 15.95 -20.61
C GLY A 46 -16.85 16.65 -20.32
N PHE A 47 -16.29 16.47 -19.12
CA PHE A 47 -14.95 16.96 -18.76
C PHE A 47 -13.86 15.96 -19.14
N PRO A 48 -12.62 16.42 -19.39
CA PRO A 48 -11.50 15.52 -19.58
C PRO A 48 -11.24 14.69 -18.31
N VAL A 49 -10.89 13.42 -18.50
CA VAL A 49 -10.44 12.55 -17.41
C VAL A 49 -9.06 13.02 -16.96
N GLY A 50 -8.85 13.12 -15.63
CA GLY A 50 -7.57 13.54 -15.07
C GLY A 50 -6.46 12.50 -15.21
N ASP A 51 -5.22 12.92 -14.95
CA ASP A 51 -4.06 12.02 -14.96
C ASP A 51 -4.12 10.99 -13.83
N SER A 52 -3.69 9.77 -14.13
CA SER A 52 -3.60 8.70 -13.14
C SER A 52 -2.38 8.84 -12.22
N ALA A 53 -2.55 8.41 -10.97
CA ALA A 53 -1.48 8.35 -9.99
C ALA A 53 -0.52 7.17 -10.23
N ILE A 54 0.53 7.08 -9.40
CA ILE A 54 1.40 5.90 -9.36
C ILE A 54 0.55 4.67 -8.98
N PRO A 55 0.73 3.51 -9.66
CA PRO A 55 -0.06 2.31 -9.40
C PRO A 55 0.22 1.69 -8.03
N GLU A 56 -0.76 0.95 -7.50
CA GLU A 56 -0.61 0.16 -6.25
C GLU A 56 0.58 -0.79 -6.34
N THR A 57 0.78 -1.37 -7.52
CA THR A 57 1.88 -2.32 -7.77
C THR A 57 3.25 -1.70 -7.45
N PHE A 58 3.44 -0.40 -7.70
CA PHE A 58 4.69 0.28 -7.35
C PHE A 58 4.84 0.44 -5.83
N TYR A 59 3.75 0.73 -5.11
CA TYR A 59 3.76 0.75 -3.65
C TYR A 59 4.14 -0.62 -3.09
N VAL A 60 3.53 -1.70 -3.60
CA VAL A 60 3.87 -3.08 -3.23
C VAL A 60 5.35 -3.37 -3.49
N LEU A 61 5.87 -2.99 -4.66
CA LEU A 61 7.29 -3.12 -4.98
C LEU A 61 8.19 -2.41 -3.95
N THR A 62 7.83 -1.21 -3.50
CA THR A 62 8.62 -0.52 -2.45
C THR A 62 8.63 -1.29 -1.14
N LYS A 63 7.53 -1.99 -0.79
CA LYS A 63 7.46 -2.83 0.42
C LYS A 63 8.24 -4.12 0.29
N GLU A 64 8.23 -4.74 -0.87
CA GLU A 64 9.06 -5.91 -1.15
C GLU A 64 10.55 -5.56 -1.02
N LEU A 65 10.99 -4.44 -1.58
CA LEU A 65 12.37 -3.96 -1.44
C LEU A 65 12.73 -3.63 0.01
N GLN A 66 11.82 -3.01 0.77
CA GLN A 66 11.99 -2.78 2.22
C GLN A 66 12.14 -4.10 2.99
N SER A 67 11.42 -5.16 2.58
CA SER A 67 11.56 -6.48 3.20
C SER A 67 12.94 -7.12 2.98
N LEU A 68 13.62 -6.74 1.90
CA LEU A 68 15.01 -7.12 1.59
C LEU A 68 16.04 -6.20 2.27
N ALA A 69 15.61 -5.35 3.21
CA ALA A 69 16.44 -4.35 3.88
C ALA A 69 17.04 -3.29 2.94
N LEU A 70 16.34 -2.96 1.86
CA LEU A 70 16.67 -1.83 0.99
C LEU A 70 15.79 -0.63 1.35
N ASP A 71 16.43 0.51 1.64
CA ASP A 71 15.77 1.80 1.77
C ASP A 71 15.48 2.36 0.38
N VAL A 72 14.23 2.74 0.19
CA VAL A 72 13.68 3.19 -1.08
C VAL A 72 13.32 4.65 -0.96
N ASN A 73 14.03 5.51 -1.69
CA ASN A 73 13.73 6.93 -1.76
C ASN A 73 13.20 7.26 -3.15
N VAL A 74 11.98 7.80 -3.20
CA VAL A 74 11.31 8.23 -4.43
C VAL A 74 11.41 9.74 -4.52
N TYR A 75 11.87 10.26 -5.65
CA TYR A 75 12.02 11.70 -5.86
C TYR A 75 11.11 12.15 -7.01
N GLY A 76 10.42 13.27 -6.81
CA GLY A 76 9.68 13.94 -7.87
C GLY A 76 10.38 15.23 -8.31
N ASP A 77 9.69 15.98 -9.15
CA ASP A 77 10.23 17.23 -9.73
C ASP A 77 10.07 18.43 -8.80
N LYS A 78 9.35 18.26 -7.67
CA LYS A 78 9.16 19.32 -6.69
C LYS A 78 10.41 19.47 -5.85
N VAL A 79 10.98 20.67 -5.90
CA VAL A 79 12.13 21.09 -5.12
C VAL A 79 11.63 21.87 -3.90
N ASP A 80 12.22 21.63 -2.73
CA ASP A 80 11.94 22.42 -1.52
C ASP A 80 12.39 23.88 -1.69
N GLU A 81 11.96 24.76 -0.78
CA GLU A 81 12.32 26.20 -0.75
C GLU A 81 13.84 26.46 -0.78
N PHE A 82 14.65 25.46 -0.42
CA PHE A 82 16.12 25.52 -0.37
C PHE A 82 16.80 24.89 -1.60
N GLY A 83 16.07 24.52 -2.65
CA GLY A 83 16.68 23.92 -3.84
C GLY A 83 17.05 22.43 -3.69
N LEU A 84 16.64 21.79 -2.59
CA LEU A 84 16.90 20.37 -2.31
C LEU A 84 15.72 19.49 -2.76
N ILE A 85 16.06 18.31 -3.28
CA ILE A 85 15.07 17.32 -3.71
C ILE A 85 14.62 16.53 -2.47
N LYS A 86 13.34 16.64 -2.12
CA LYS A 86 12.77 15.92 -0.98
C LYS A 86 12.23 14.56 -1.41
N PRO A 87 12.46 13.48 -0.63
CA PRO A 87 11.83 12.21 -0.90
C PRO A 87 10.31 12.34 -0.76
N LEU A 88 9.58 11.89 -1.77
CA LEU A 88 8.14 11.74 -1.76
C LEU A 88 7.77 10.59 -0.80
N VAL A 89 6.79 10.85 0.07
CA VAL A 89 6.21 9.80 0.90
C VAL A 89 5.19 9.06 0.07
N VAL A 90 5.42 7.78 -0.21
CA VAL A 90 4.40 6.91 -0.80
C VAL A 90 3.59 6.32 0.35
N GLY A 91 2.42 6.91 0.61
CA GLY A 91 1.50 6.48 1.67
C GLY A 91 0.68 5.25 1.30
N GLU A 92 0.11 4.59 2.32
CA GLU A 92 -0.87 3.50 2.14
C GLU A 92 -2.17 4.02 1.52
N ASP A 93 -2.62 5.21 1.96
CA ASP A 93 -3.85 5.83 1.51
C ASP A 93 -3.75 6.32 0.07
N GLU A 94 -4.76 5.96 -0.73
CA GLU A 94 -4.89 6.30 -2.15
C GLU A 94 -4.85 7.82 -2.42
N LYS A 95 -5.33 8.62 -1.46
CA LYS A 95 -5.34 10.10 -1.55
C LYS A 95 -3.96 10.74 -1.42
N ASP A 96 -3.04 10.07 -0.75
CA ASP A 96 -1.70 10.59 -0.45
C ASP A 96 -0.65 10.09 -1.45
N ARG A 97 -1.06 9.34 -2.48
CA ARG A 97 -0.13 8.82 -3.48
C ARG A 97 0.34 9.92 -4.42
N PRO A 98 1.65 9.98 -4.72
CA PRO A 98 2.14 10.90 -5.73
C PRO A 98 1.58 10.55 -7.11
N ARG A 99 1.37 11.57 -7.95
CA ARG A 99 0.92 11.36 -9.33
C ARG A 99 2.00 10.80 -10.23
N ASP A 100 3.24 11.23 -9.99
CA ASP A 100 4.40 10.83 -10.75
C ASP A 100 5.69 10.97 -9.94
N PHE A 101 6.77 10.35 -10.42
CA PHE A 101 8.12 10.44 -9.88
C PHE A 101 9.14 10.47 -11.01
N SER A 102 10.28 11.14 -10.80
CA SER A 102 11.33 11.25 -11.81
C SER A 102 12.56 10.41 -11.51
N ALA A 103 12.83 10.14 -10.24
CA ALA A 103 13.97 9.32 -9.86
C ALA A 103 13.65 8.37 -8.70
N PHE A 104 14.34 7.24 -8.71
CA PHE A 104 14.24 6.18 -7.74
C PHE A 104 15.63 5.81 -7.24
N GLN A 105 15.84 5.86 -5.93
CA GLN A 105 17.11 5.54 -5.31
C GLN A 105 16.98 4.37 -4.35
N LEU A 106 17.88 3.40 -4.53
CA LEU A 106 18.05 2.25 -3.64
C LEU A 106 19.30 2.43 -2.80
N VAL A 107 19.16 2.25 -1.49
CA VAL A 107 20.25 2.30 -0.52
C VAL A 107 20.11 1.13 0.44
N LEU A 108 21.21 0.66 1.03
CA LEU A 108 21.12 -0.31 2.14
C LEU A 108 20.50 0.38 3.36
N ALA A 109 19.47 -0.25 3.93
CA ALA A 109 18.79 0.28 5.10
C ALA A 109 19.65 0.08 6.36
N SER A 110 19.75 1.13 7.18
CA SER A 110 20.37 1.01 8.51
C SER A 110 19.45 0.27 9.49
N PRO A 111 19.98 -0.35 10.55
CA PRO A 111 19.16 -1.01 11.57
C PRO A 111 18.11 -0.08 12.21
N ASP A 112 18.45 1.18 12.40
CA ASP A 112 17.53 2.17 12.97
C ASP A 112 16.42 2.54 12.00
N LYS A 113 16.73 2.60 10.69
CA LYS A 113 15.72 2.80 9.64
C LYS A 113 14.75 1.62 9.59
N ILE A 114 15.25 0.38 9.66
CA ILE A 114 14.40 -0.82 9.69
C ILE A 114 13.45 -0.81 10.90
N ARG A 115 13.96 -0.41 12.08
CA ARG A 115 13.13 -0.26 13.28
C ARG A 115 12.07 0.82 13.13
N SER A 116 12.35 1.91 12.41
CA SER A 116 11.37 2.97 12.16
C SER A 116 10.18 2.53 11.30
N TRP A 117 10.36 1.53 10.43
CA TRP A 117 9.29 0.94 9.64
C TRP A 117 8.45 -0.08 10.43
N SER A 118 9.04 -0.66 11.48
CA SER A 118 8.43 -1.72 12.24
C SER A 118 7.30 -1.20 13.14
N ARG A 119 6.17 -1.92 13.13
CA ARG A 119 5.02 -1.71 14.03
C ARG A 119 5.07 -2.60 15.27
N GLY A 120 6.10 -3.45 15.40
CA GLY A 120 6.27 -4.37 16.53
C GLY A 120 7.28 -5.48 16.28
N GLU A 121 7.66 -6.19 17.33
CA GLU A 121 8.66 -7.26 17.30
C GLU A 121 8.00 -8.63 17.33
N VAL A 122 8.36 -9.50 16.38
CA VAL A 122 7.97 -10.92 16.39
C VAL A 122 8.95 -11.70 17.25
N LYS A 123 8.44 -12.36 18.29
CA LYS A 123 9.27 -13.08 19.27
C LYS A 123 9.24 -14.58 19.08
N LYS A 124 8.20 -15.10 18.45
CA LYS A 124 8.00 -16.53 18.28
C LYS A 124 7.76 -16.91 16.82
N PRO A 125 8.16 -18.10 16.39
CA PRO A 125 8.01 -18.54 15.00
C PRO A 125 6.60 -19.07 14.68
N GLU A 126 5.67 -19.13 15.65
CA GLU A 126 4.35 -19.67 15.40
C GLU A 126 3.50 -18.75 14.52
N THR A 127 2.61 -19.36 13.73
CA THR A 127 1.77 -18.67 12.74
C THR A 127 0.33 -18.57 13.25
N ILE A 128 -0.41 -19.66 13.13
CA ILE A 128 -1.84 -19.76 13.42
C ILE A 128 -2.05 -20.97 14.31
N ASN A 129 -2.93 -20.83 15.29
CA ASN A 129 -3.34 -21.93 16.13
C ASN A 129 -4.12 -22.98 15.33
N TYR A 130 -3.66 -24.23 15.32
CA TYR A 130 -4.27 -25.31 14.54
C TYR A 130 -5.75 -25.60 14.86
N ARG A 131 -6.19 -25.33 16.10
CA ARG A 131 -7.55 -25.63 16.55
C ARG A 131 -8.51 -24.47 16.34
N THR A 132 -8.06 -23.26 16.66
CA THR A 132 -8.92 -22.07 16.61
C THR A 132 -8.81 -21.30 15.31
N LEU A 133 -7.83 -21.62 14.46
CA LEU A 133 -7.49 -20.89 13.24
C LEU A 133 -7.23 -19.40 13.48
N LYS A 134 -6.91 -19.04 14.73
CA LYS A 134 -6.60 -17.67 15.14
C LYS A 134 -5.10 -17.45 15.12
N PRO A 135 -4.62 -16.28 14.65
CA PRO A 135 -3.21 -15.96 14.75
C PRO A 135 -2.69 -15.99 16.19
N GLU A 136 -1.48 -16.51 16.34
CA GLU A 136 -0.79 -16.61 17.62
C GLU A 136 -0.27 -15.24 18.10
N ARG A 137 -0.15 -15.08 19.42
CA ARG A 137 0.35 -13.83 20.02
C ARG A 137 1.88 -13.79 19.94
N ASP A 138 2.39 -12.64 19.47
CA ASP A 138 3.82 -12.39 19.20
C ASP A 138 4.44 -13.33 18.14
N GLY A 139 3.59 -14.00 17.36
CA GLY A 139 3.97 -14.85 16.22
C GLY A 139 4.02 -14.10 14.89
N LEU A 140 4.27 -14.83 13.80
CA LEU A 140 4.43 -14.30 12.44
C LEU A 140 3.18 -13.60 11.89
N PHE A 141 1.99 -13.96 12.37
CA PHE A 141 0.72 -13.33 11.97
C PHE A 141 0.07 -12.53 13.11
N CYS A 142 0.86 -12.04 14.07
CA CYS A 142 0.32 -11.39 15.25
C CYS A 142 -0.54 -10.16 14.91
N THR A 143 -1.84 -10.25 15.21
CA THR A 143 -2.82 -9.17 14.98
C THR A 143 -2.51 -7.85 15.71
N LYS A 144 -1.67 -7.89 16.76
CA LYS A 144 -1.21 -6.69 17.43
C LYS A 144 -0.21 -5.89 16.58
N ILE A 145 0.63 -6.58 15.81
CA ILE A 145 1.70 -5.98 15.01
C ILE A 145 1.16 -5.59 13.62
N PHE A 146 0.46 -6.52 12.98
CA PHE A 146 0.04 -6.38 11.59
C PHE A 146 -1.39 -5.83 11.41
N GLY A 147 -2.19 -5.77 12.48
CA GLY A 147 -3.56 -5.26 12.44
C GLY A 147 -4.64 -6.36 12.54
N PRO A 148 -5.92 -5.97 12.47
CA PRO A 148 -7.04 -6.88 12.63
C PRO A 148 -7.24 -7.80 11.41
N VAL A 149 -7.72 -9.03 11.64
CA VAL A 149 -8.04 -9.99 10.54
C VAL A 149 -9.33 -9.61 9.80
N ARG A 150 -10.19 -8.82 10.44
CA ARG A 150 -11.49 -8.41 9.91
C ARG A 150 -11.68 -6.93 10.17
N ASP A 151 -12.30 -6.25 9.22
CA ASP A 151 -12.54 -4.82 9.30
C ASP A 151 -13.28 -4.44 10.58
N TYR A 152 -12.70 -3.51 11.31
CA TYR A 152 -13.26 -2.95 12.53
C TYR A 152 -13.63 -4.00 13.61
N GLU A 153 -12.93 -5.13 13.65
CA GLU A 153 -13.10 -6.18 14.66
C GLU A 153 -11.77 -6.55 15.31
N CYS A 154 -11.73 -6.48 16.65
CA CYS A 154 -10.56 -6.92 17.41
C CYS A 154 -10.52 -8.45 17.56
N GLN A 155 -9.33 -9.02 17.76
CA GLN A 155 -9.11 -10.47 17.84
C GLN A 155 -9.92 -11.20 18.94
N CYS A 156 -10.19 -10.51 20.06
CA CYS A 156 -10.97 -11.07 21.16
C CYS A 156 -12.49 -10.92 20.98
N GLY A 157 -12.93 -10.12 19.99
CA GLY A 157 -14.33 -9.83 19.72
C GLY A 157 -15.03 -8.88 20.70
N LYS A 158 -14.31 -8.24 21.65
CA LYS A 158 -14.86 -7.24 22.59
C LYS A 158 -15.41 -6.03 21.82
N TYR A 159 -14.61 -5.51 20.90
CA TYR A 159 -15.00 -4.42 20.02
C TYR A 159 -15.24 -4.96 18.61
N LYS A 160 -16.40 -4.59 18.06
CA LYS A 160 -16.86 -4.94 16.72
C LYS A 160 -17.62 -3.76 16.12
N LYS A 161 -17.57 -3.65 14.78
CA LYS A 161 -18.20 -2.60 13.96
C LYS A 161 -17.41 -1.29 13.98
N GLY A 162 -17.54 -0.51 12.90
CA GLY A 162 -16.81 0.76 12.70
C GLY A 162 -17.08 1.89 13.69
N ARG A 163 -17.98 1.71 14.68
CA ARG A 163 -18.19 2.70 15.76
C ARG A 163 -16.99 2.86 16.68
N TYR A 164 -16.15 1.82 16.77
CA TYR A 164 -14.95 1.81 17.61
C TYR A 164 -13.67 2.05 16.80
N LYS A 165 -13.79 2.67 15.62
CA LYS A 165 -12.64 2.99 14.77
C LYS A 165 -11.58 3.75 15.57
N ASP A 166 -10.31 3.41 15.34
CA ASP A 166 -9.11 4.01 15.96
C ASP A 166 -8.94 3.74 17.47
N ILE A 167 -9.78 2.90 18.07
CA ILE A 167 -9.61 2.44 19.46
C ILE A 167 -8.71 1.19 19.49
N VAL A 168 -7.75 1.16 20.40
CA VAL A 168 -6.91 -0.03 20.68
C VAL A 168 -7.58 -0.87 21.76
N CYS A 169 -7.80 -2.16 21.49
CA CYS A 169 -8.44 -3.04 22.45
C CYS A 169 -7.55 -3.32 23.66
N GLU A 170 -8.01 -3.01 24.87
CA GLU A 170 -7.26 -3.26 26.12
C GLU A 170 -6.92 -4.74 26.37
N LYS A 171 -7.74 -5.68 25.87
CA LYS A 171 -7.56 -7.11 26.13
C LYS A 171 -6.55 -7.76 25.19
N CYS A 172 -6.63 -7.47 23.89
CA CYS A 172 -5.78 -8.09 22.87
C CYS A 172 -4.72 -7.15 22.27
N GLY A 173 -4.78 -5.85 22.53
CA GLY A 173 -3.85 -4.84 22.00
C GLY A 173 -4.02 -4.53 20.51
N VAL A 174 -5.08 -5.04 19.88
CA VAL A 174 -5.33 -4.88 18.43
C VAL A 174 -6.05 -3.55 18.20
N ALA A 175 -5.51 -2.74 17.29
CA ALA A 175 -6.15 -1.52 16.81
C ALA A 175 -7.35 -1.84 15.91
N ILE A 176 -8.44 -1.09 16.06
CA ILE A 176 -9.66 -1.30 15.29
C ILE A 176 -9.61 -0.42 14.05
N THR A 177 -9.06 -0.98 12.99
CA THR A 177 -8.88 -0.33 11.69
C THR A 177 -9.51 -1.16 10.58
N HIS A 178 -9.43 -0.67 9.34
CA HIS A 178 -9.60 -1.52 8.16
C HIS A 178 -8.48 -2.57 8.13
N SER A 179 -8.78 -3.76 7.63
CA SER A 179 -7.79 -4.82 7.41
C SER A 179 -6.92 -4.58 6.18
#